data_AF-A0A350UVM1-F1
#
_entry.id   AF-A0A350UVM1-F1
#
_cell.length_a   1.000
_cell.length_b   1.000
_cell.length_c   1.000
_cell.angle_alpha   90.00
_cell.angle_beta   90.00
_cell.angle_gamma   90.00
#
_symmetry.space_group_name_H-M   'P 1'
#
loop_
_entity.id
_entity.type
_entity.pdbx_description
1 polymer ?
#
loop_
_entity_poly.entity_id
_entity_poly.type
_entity_poly.pdbx_seq_one_letter_code
_entity_poly.pdbx_strand_id
1 'polypeptide(L)'
;MSTPEDSKPEEEPENVEKQFIDEEVSYSFLFFATCGALLFVTLWAFWDDEYGRRGFKQYQNEYFKTQYSFAEEKWQAVDKKIASREAELENSLSQVASELDASDEYQLLVDEVQDAEIALAEVIEEKKFAGSRLDEAYYFYKKAMHEGENFDVQKAKVHQVEIEIKEWDPIIAEKANLLKVVEDKLLAKKVRQEELGKELRNMRMDRDAAQRTMDFYKPFPFFWRPAAVEQTVIPGFGKNSFSEIIYRVDRCMTCHISYRDTRYENHEQPLKSHPNQEILIAKHPPERTGCTWCHLGQGTATAPAEDAHGSHHETDQTTEVNEPINRGIFMQSTCRNCHADVINLEGAPILSKGKRLFTKLGCHGCHLADGYADERKAGPRLTRIAAKVDPSWLFRWVKYPKAYLPKTAMPDFGFNDKDAFAVVAYLMASSDKDYTLAENFESGDPEKGKKLFKTVGCLACHELDGQGEAFGPNLNNIANKVSADWIVTWLSAPKTYNDHSIMPDFRLSKEEAGHLASYLMQHGEKKVIPGIDKSISNPRLI
;
A
#
# COMPACT_ATOMS: atom_id res chain seq x y z
N MET A 1 54.73 35.26 -93.82
CA MET A 1 55.41 35.25 -92.52
C MET A 1 54.66 34.24 -91.68
N SER A 2 55.27 33.07 -91.54
CA SER A 2 54.67 31.81 -91.14
C SER A 2 55.47 31.29 -89.93
N THR A 3 54.79 30.57 -89.05
CA THR A 3 55.31 29.58 -88.07
C THR A 3 56.37 28.63 -88.65
N PRO A 4 57.02 27.69 -87.91
CA PRO A 4 57.11 27.39 -86.46
C PRO A 4 58.58 27.09 -85.97
N GLU A 5 58.81 26.74 -84.70
CA GLU A 5 59.88 25.82 -84.16
C GLU A 5 59.84 25.89 -82.62
N ASP A 6 59.40 24.85 -81.91
CA ASP A 6 60.10 23.63 -81.45
C ASP A 6 60.95 23.77 -80.16
N SER A 7 60.38 23.17 -79.11
CA SER A 7 60.88 22.59 -77.84
C SER A 7 62.38 22.61 -77.48
N LYS A 8 62.65 22.92 -76.19
CA LYS A 8 63.54 22.13 -75.30
C LYS A 8 62.98 22.13 -73.86
N PRO A 9 63.13 21.03 -73.08
CA PRO A 9 62.64 20.93 -71.70
C PRO A 9 63.68 21.45 -70.68
N GLU A 10 63.19 22.08 -69.61
CA GLU A 10 63.96 22.50 -68.43
C GLU A 10 64.27 21.31 -67.51
N GLU A 11 65.51 21.24 -67.02
CA GLU A 11 65.99 20.27 -66.02
C GLU A 11 65.43 20.61 -64.63
N GLU A 12 64.79 19.64 -63.96
CA GLU A 12 64.39 19.73 -62.55
C GLU A 12 65.63 19.64 -61.63
N PRO A 13 65.68 20.40 -60.52
CA PRO A 13 66.77 20.32 -59.57
C PRO A 13 66.65 19.09 -58.65
N GLU A 14 67.81 18.52 -58.32
CA GLU A 14 68.01 17.37 -57.42
C GLU A 14 67.18 17.44 -56.14
N ASN A 15 66.40 16.38 -55.92
CA ASN A 15 65.63 16.14 -54.71
C ASN A 15 66.59 15.75 -53.58
N VAL A 16 66.94 16.69 -52.71
CA VAL A 16 67.69 16.42 -51.48
C VAL A 16 66.78 15.61 -50.55
N GLU A 17 67.01 14.30 -50.53
CA GLU A 17 66.36 13.36 -49.63
C GLU A 17 66.66 13.76 -48.17
N LYS A 18 65.68 14.38 -47.50
CA LYS A 18 65.72 14.56 -46.04
C LYS A 18 65.62 13.17 -45.44
N GLN A 19 66.78 12.66 -45.01
CA GLN A 19 66.89 11.44 -44.21
C GLN A 19 66.06 11.61 -42.94
N PHE A 20 64.84 11.07 -42.93
CA PHE A 20 64.10 10.87 -41.69
C PHE A 20 64.93 9.90 -40.85
N ILE A 21 65.42 10.37 -39.71
CA ILE A 21 66.03 9.49 -38.71
C ILE A 21 64.87 8.65 -38.20
N ASP A 22 64.77 7.40 -38.66
CA ASP A 22 63.91 6.42 -38.02
C ASP A 22 64.36 6.33 -36.55
N GLU A 23 63.51 6.77 -35.63
CA GLU A 23 63.71 6.52 -34.20
C GLU A 23 63.66 5.00 -33.99
N GLU A 24 64.82 4.33 -33.96
CA GLU A 24 64.95 2.90 -33.62
C GLU A 24 64.65 2.60 -32.13
N VAL A 25 63.79 3.39 -31.49
CA VAL A 25 63.37 3.15 -30.10
C VAL A 25 62.25 2.11 -30.12
N SER A 26 62.58 0.86 -29.81
CA SER A 26 61.57 -0.20 -29.69
C SER A 26 60.65 0.05 -28.51
N TYR A 27 59.44 0.55 -28.78
CA TYR A 27 58.37 0.67 -27.79
C TYR A 27 57.70 -0.67 -27.44
N SER A 28 58.17 -1.78 -28.00
CA SER A 28 57.57 -3.11 -27.81
C SER A 28 57.50 -3.50 -26.33
N PHE A 29 58.55 -3.18 -25.55
CA PHE A 29 58.55 -3.43 -24.10
C PHE A 29 57.57 -2.52 -23.36
N LEU A 30 57.51 -1.23 -23.72
CA LEU A 30 56.57 -0.28 -23.11
C LEU A 30 55.11 -0.66 -23.44
N PHE A 31 54.83 -1.06 -24.68
CA PHE A 31 53.53 -1.57 -25.10
C PHE A 31 53.16 -2.86 -24.33
N PHE A 32 54.08 -3.83 -24.25
CA PHE A 32 53.84 -5.05 -23.47
C PHE A 32 53.58 -4.75 -21.98
N ALA A 33 54.37 -3.86 -21.37
CA ALA A 33 54.23 -3.47 -19.97
C ALA A 33 52.90 -2.73 -19.72
N THR A 34 52.50 -1.82 -20.61
CA THR A 34 51.23 -1.09 -20.50
C THR A 34 50.03 -2.00 -20.75
N CYS A 35 50.08 -2.91 -21.73
CA CYS A 35 49.06 -3.94 -21.93
C CYS A 35 48.97 -4.88 -20.71
N GLY A 36 50.10 -5.28 -20.13
CA GLY A 36 50.14 -6.10 -18.91
C GLY A 36 49.54 -5.39 -17.71
N ALA A 37 49.85 -4.09 -17.52
CA ALA A 37 49.26 -3.27 -16.47
C ALA A 37 47.75 -3.09 -16.66
N LEU A 38 47.31 -2.82 -17.89
CA LEU A 38 45.89 -2.72 -18.22
C LEU A 38 45.16 -4.03 -17.95
N LEU A 39 45.72 -5.17 -18.35
CA LEU A 39 45.15 -6.49 -18.06
C LEU A 39 45.05 -6.73 -16.55
N PHE A 40 46.13 -6.44 -15.81
CA PHE A 40 46.13 -6.58 -14.35
C PHE A 40 45.05 -5.72 -13.69
N VAL A 41 44.98 -4.43 -14.03
CA VAL A 41 43.95 -3.51 -13.50
C VAL A 41 42.55 -3.97 -13.88
N THR A 42 42.37 -4.48 -15.10
CA THR A 42 41.09 -5.02 -15.55
C THR A 42 40.69 -6.26 -14.72
N LEU A 43 41.60 -7.22 -14.55
CA LEU A 43 41.36 -8.42 -13.74
C LEU A 43 41.11 -8.07 -12.27
N TRP A 44 41.86 -7.10 -11.74
CA TRP A 44 41.64 -6.58 -10.39
C TRP A 44 40.29 -5.89 -10.25
N ALA A 45 39.86 -5.09 -11.24
CA ALA A 45 38.56 -4.43 -11.23
C ALA A 45 37.40 -5.44 -11.28
N PHE A 46 37.53 -6.52 -12.06
CA PHE A 46 36.56 -7.62 -12.04
C PHE A 46 36.52 -8.33 -10.69
N TRP A 47 37.68 -8.59 -10.09
CA TRP A 47 37.76 -9.21 -8.77
C TRP A 47 37.19 -8.29 -7.67
N ASP A 48 37.49 -6.99 -7.71
CA ASP A 48 36.95 -5.97 -6.80
C ASP A 48 35.44 -5.81 -6.96
N ASP A 49 34.90 -5.82 -8.18
CA ASP A 49 33.43 -5.76 -8.41
C ASP A 49 32.72 -7.03 -7.92
N GLU A 50 33.36 -8.19 -8.02
CA GLU A 50 32.78 -9.48 -7.61
C GLU A 50 32.85 -9.73 -6.11
N TYR A 51 33.97 -9.39 -5.46
CA TYR A 51 34.23 -9.78 -4.06
C TYR A 51 34.46 -8.61 -3.11
N GLY A 52 34.85 -7.43 -3.61
CA GLY A 52 35.19 -6.28 -2.77
C GLY A 52 34.04 -5.30 -2.62
N ARG A 53 33.79 -4.52 -3.68
CA ARG A 53 32.88 -3.37 -3.67
C ARG A 53 31.43 -3.75 -3.44
N ARG A 54 30.95 -4.85 -4.04
CA ARG A 54 29.52 -5.24 -4.01
C ARG A 54 29.23 -6.28 -2.94
N GLY A 55 29.30 -5.87 -1.67
CA GLY A 55 29.07 -6.77 -0.52
C GLY A 55 27.75 -7.55 -0.55
N PHE A 56 26.71 -7.03 -1.22
CA PHE A 56 25.42 -7.72 -1.33
C PHE A 56 25.47 -9.09 -2.02
N LYS A 57 26.45 -9.31 -2.91
CA LYS A 57 26.61 -10.59 -3.61
C LYS A 57 26.89 -11.74 -2.63
N GLN A 58 27.63 -11.46 -1.55
CA GLN A 58 27.91 -12.43 -0.50
C GLN A 58 26.63 -12.84 0.23
N TYR A 59 25.81 -11.88 0.64
CA TYR A 59 24.55 -12.14 1.36
C TYR A 59 23.56 -12.92 0.50
N GLN A 60 23.44 -12.58 -0.79
CA GLN A 60 22.58 -13.33 -1.70
C GLN A 60 23.09 -14.76 -1.93
N ASN A 61 24.41 -14.94 -2.08
CA ASN A 61 24.98 -16.28 -2.23
C ASN A 61 24.74 -17.15 -0.98
N GLU A 62 24.90 -16.59 0.21
CA GLU A 62 24.55 -17.26 1.47
C GLU A 62 23.07 -17.64 1.50
N TYR A 63 22.19 -16.69 1.18
CA TYR A 63 20.75 -16.94 1.09
C TYR A 63 20.42 -18.06 0.10
N PHE A 64 20.97 -18.02 -1.12
CA PHE A 64 20.70 -19.03 -2.17
C PHE A 64 21.14 -20.44 -1.74
N LYS A 65 22.31 -20.57 -1.13
CA LYS A 65 22.80 -21.86 -0.61
C LYS A 65 21.88 -22.41 0.48
N THR A 66 21.46 -21.56 1.40
CA THR A 66 20.57 -21.97 2.49
C THR A 66 19.17 -22.34 1.96
N GLN A 67 18.63 -21.60 0.99
CA GLN A 67 17.36 -21.96 0.35
C GLN A 67 17.42 -23.29 -0.39
N TYR A 68 18.53 -23.54 -1.09
CA TYR A 68 18.78 -24.84 -1.73
C TYR A 68 18.84 -25.95 -0.69
N SER A 69 19.58 -25.78 0.41
CA SER A 69 19.70 -26.78 1.48
C SER A 69 18.33 -27.14 2.06
N PHE A 70 17.47 -26.15 2.33
CA PHE A 70 16.12 -26.41 2.82
C PHE A 70 15.25 -27.15 1.80
N ALA A 71 15.39 -26.81 0.51
CA ALA A 71 14.68 -27.49 -0.55
C ALA A 71 15.17 -28.93 -0.73
N GLU A 72 16.48 -29.17 -0.63
CA GLU A 72 17.11 -30.49 -0.71
C GLU A 72 16.67 -31.39 0.46
N GLU A 73 16.67 -30.88 1.70
CA GLU A 73 16.16 -31.62 2.85
C GLU A 73 14.68 -31.99 2.69
N LYS A 74 13.86 -31.05 2.23
CA LYS A 74 12.43 -31.30 1.95
C LYS A 74 12.29 -32.35 0.85
N TRP A 75 13.05 -32.24 -0.23
CA TRP A 75 13.04 -33.18 -1.34
C TRP A 75 13.40 -34.59 -0.87
N GLN A 76 14.51 -34.76 -0.14
CA GLN A 76 14.95 -36.06 0.38
C GLN A 76 13.93 -36.68 1.33
N ALA A 77 13.32 -35.86 2.20
CA ALA A 77 12.30 -36.32 3.14
C ALA A 77 11.01 -36.78 2.44
N VAL A 78 10.60 -36.11 1.36
CA VAL A 78 9.43 -36.50 0.56
C VAL A 78 9.75 -37.71 -0.32
N ASP A 79 10.87 -37.69 -1.04
CA ASP A 79 11.31 -38.75 -1.95
C ASP A 79 11.38 -40.10 -1.23
N LYS A 80 12.01 -40.14 -0.05
CA LYS A 80 12.06 -41.35 0.78
C LYS A 80 10.68 -41.88 1.19
N LYS A 81 9.70 -41.00 1.40
CA LYS A 81 8.33 -41.39 1.79
C LYS A 81 7.54 -41.95 0.61
N ILE A 82 7.76 -41.43 -0.60
CA ILE A 82 6.97 -41.79 -1.78
C ILE A 82 7.59 -42.93 -2.60
N ALA A 83 8.91 -43.15 -2.53
CA ALA A 83 9.66 -44.07 -3.40
C ALA A 83 9.02 -45.46 -3.60
N SER A 84 8.58 -46.12 -2.52
CA SER A 84 7.96 -47.45 -2.63
C SER A 84 6.62 -47.40 -3.37
N ARG A 85 5.77 -46.43 -3.02
CA ARG A 85 4.43 -46.29 -3.59
C ARG A 85 4.48 -45.78 -5.02
N GLU A 86 5.43 -44.91 -5.32
CA GLU A 86 5.74 -44.43 -6.66
C GLU A 86 6.09 -45.60 -7.59
N ALA A 87 7.00 -46.49 -7.18
CA ALA A 87 7.36 -47.67 -7.96
C ALA A 87 6.16 -48.61 -8.21
N GLU A 88 5.28 -48.80 -7.20
CA GLU A 88 4.03 -49.57 -7.38
C GLU A 88 3.08 -48.93 -8.41
N LEU A 89 2.91 -47.61 -8.34
CA LEU A 89 2.04 -46.87 -9.25
C LEU A 89 2.59 -46.85 -10.68
N GLU A 90 3.91 -46.67 -10.85
CA GLU A 90 4.57 -46.75 -12.16
C GLU A 90 4.44 -48.12 -12.80
N ASN A 91 4.63 -49.19 -12.02
CA ASN A 91 4.41 -50.56 -12.50
C ASN A 91 2.94 -50.80 -12.88
N SER A 92 1.99 -50.31 -12.06
CA SER A 92 0.56 -50.41 -12.34
C SER A 92 0.17 -49.64 -13.61
N LEU A 93 0.73 -48.44 -13.81
CA LEU A 93 0.53 -47.63 -15.01
C LEU A 93 1.10 -48.32 -16.25
N SER A 94 2.29 -48.90 -16.17
CA SER A 94 2.92 -49.64 -17.26
C SER A 94 2.11 -50.88 -17.66
N GLN A 95 1.57 -51.60 -16.67
CA GLN A 95 0.67 -52.73 -16.91
C GLN A 95 -0.62 -52.28 -17.59
N VAL A 96 -1.30 -51.26 -17.06
CA VAL A 96 -2.55 -50.74 -17.66
C VAL A 96 -2.30 -50.20 -19.07
N ALA A 97 -1.17 -49.53 -19.31
CA ALA A 97 -0.81 -49.08 -20.65
C ALA A 97 -0.63 -50.25 -21.62
N SER A 98 0.04 -51.33 -21.18
CA SER A 98 0.21 -52.54 -22.00
C SER A 98 -1.12 -53.25 -22.27
N GLU A 99 -2.03 -53.29 -21.30
CA GLU A 99 -3.38 -53.84 -21.44
C GLU A 99 -4.24 -53.03 -22.43
N LEU A 100 -4.13 -51.70 -22.39
CA LEU A 100 -4.80 -50.82 -23.34
C LEU A 100 -4.22 -50.98 -24.76
N ASP A 101 -2.89 -50.99 -24.90
CA ASP A 101 -2.24 -51.12 -26.20
C ASP A 101 -2.56 -52.45 -26.90
N ALA A 102 -2.73 -53.53 -26.12
CA ALA A 102 -3.11 -54.86 -26.63
C ALA A 102 -4.61 -55.00 -26.94
N SER A 103 -5.44 -54.01 -26.62
CA SER A 103 -6.89 -54.05 -26.84
C SER A 103 -7.26 -53.50 -28.23
N ASP A 104 -7.74 -54.38 -29.11
CA ASP A 104 -8.24 -53.99 -30.44
C ASP A 104 -9.35 -52.92 -30.35
N GLU A 105 -10.23 -53.02 -29.35
CA GLU A 105 -11.30 -52.04 -29.12
C GLU A 105 -10.75 -50.65 -28.75
N TYR A 106 -9.63 -50.61 -28.02
CA TYR A 106 -8.98 -49.34 -27.66
C TYR A 106 -8.29 -48.72 -28.87
N GLN A 107 -7.56 -49.51 -29.66
CA GLN A 107 -6.90 -49.02 -30.88
C GLN A 107 -7.91 -48.46 -31.88
N LEU A 108 -9.04 -49.14 -32.07
CA LEU A 108 -10.13 -48.65 -32.92
C LEU A 108 -10.69 -47.30 -32.43
N LEU A 109 -10.87 -47.12 -31.12
CA LEU A 109 -11.32 -45.84 -30.57
C LEU A 109 -10.26 -44.73 -30.73
N VAL A 110 -8.97 -45.07 -30.65
CA VAL A 110 -7.89 -44.10 -30.92
C VAL A 110 -7.94 -43.64 -32.39
N ASP A 111 -8.09 -44.57 -33.33
CA ASP A 111 -8.24 -44.26 -34.75
C ASP A 111 -9.52 -43.43 -35.00
N GLU A 112 -10.65 -43.79 -34.39
CA GLU A 112 -11.90 -43.01 -34.49
C GLU A 112 -11.76 -41.57 -33.97
N VAL A 113 -11.02 -41.36 -32.87
CA VAL A 113 -10.73 -40.01 -32.37
C VAL A 113 -9.87 -39.26 -33.38
N GLN A 114 -8.80 -39.88 -33.88
CA GLN A 114 -7.91 -39.26 -34.85
C GLN A 114 -8.65 -38.86 -36.14
N ASP A 115 -9.51 -39.73 -36.65
CA ASP A 115 -10.35 -39.43 -37.82
C ASP A 115 -11.33 -38.27 -37.55
N ALA A 116 -11.93 -38.23 -36.35
CA ALA A 116 -12.83 -37.13 -35.96
C ALA A 116 -12.08 -35.80 -35.78
N GLU A 117 -10.86 -35.82 -35.24
CA GLU A 117 -9.98 -34.66 -35.14
C GLU A 117 -9.61 -34.12 -36.53
N ILE A 118 -9.21 -35.00 -37.45
CA ILE A 118 -8.90 -34.64 -38.84
C ILE A 118 -10.13 -34.01 -39.49
N ALA A 119 -11.31 -34.65 -39.38
CA ALA A 119 -12.54 -34.14 -39.97
C ALA A 119 -12.97 -32.78 -39.40
N LEU A 120 -12.71 -32.51 -38.11
CA LEU A 120 -12.94 -31.19 -37.52
C LEU A 120 -11.92 -30.16 -38.03
N ALA A 121 -10.64 -30.54 -38.10
CA ALA A 121 -9.56 -29.69 -38.56
C ALA A 121 -9.76 -29.25 -40.02
N GLU A 122 -10.16 -30.17 -40.92
CA GLU A 122 -10.47 -29.88 -42.32
C GLU A 122 -11.55 -28.79 -42.45
N VAL A 123 -12.65 -28.90 -41.68
CA VAL A 123 -13.74 -27.92 -41.74
C VAL A 123 -13.31 -26.56 -41.17
N ILE A 124 -12.49 -26.54 -40.11
CA ILE A 124 -11.91 -25.31 -39.56
C ILE A 124 -10.99 -24.65 -40.60
N GLU A 125 -10.22 -25.45 -41.33
CA GLU A 125 -9.33 -24.98 -42.40
C GLU A 125 -10.12 -24.39 -43.57
N GLU A 126 -11.22 -25.03 -44.00
CA GLU A 126 -12.12 -24.47 -45.02
C GLU A 126 -12.73 -23.13 -44.61
N LYS A 127 -13.15 -22.99 -43.35
CA LYS A 127 -13.60 -21.70 -42.80
C LYS A 127 -12.49 -20.65 -42.82
N LYS A 128 -11.24 -21.03 -42.56
CA LYS A 128 -10.08 -20.14 -42.64
C LYS A 128 -9.84 -19.68 -44.08
N PHE A 129 -9.94 -20.57 -45.07
CA PHE A 129 -9.88 -20.20 -46.49
C PHE A 129 -11.04 -19.27 -46.89
N ALA A 130 -12.26 -19.48 -46.37
CA ALA A 130 -13.36 -18.55 -46.55
C ALA A 130 -13.05 -17.16 -45.95
N GLY A 131 -12.38 -17.10 -44.79
CA GLY A 131 -11.85 -15.87 -44.21
C GLY A 131 -10.87 -15.14 -45.14
N SER A 132 -9.94 -15.87 -45.77
CA SER A 132 -9.02 -15.27 -46.77
C SER A 132 -9.76 -14.73 -48.00
N ARG A 133 -10.83 -15.41 -48.45
CA ARG A 133 -11.71 -14.89 -49.52
C ARG A 133 -12.46 -13.62 -49.09
N LEU A 134 -12.81 -13.51 -47.81
CA LEU A 134 -13.43 -12.30 -47.26
C LEU A 134 -12.45 -11.12 -47.27
N ASP A 135 -11.19 -11.34 -46.88
CA ASP A 135 -10.14 -10.32 -46.94
C ASP A 135 -9.91 -9.83 -48.37
N GLU A 136 -9.87 -10.75 -49.34
CA GLU A 136 -9.82 -10.44 -50.77
C GLU A 136 -11.03 -9.58 -51.20
N ALA A 137 -12.25 -9.97 -50.83
CA ALA A 137 -13.46 -9.22 -51.13
C ALA A 137 -13.44 -7.80 -50.50
N TYR A 138 -12.95 -7.67 -49.26
CA TYR A 138 -12.79 -6.39 -48.58
C TYR A 138 -11.74 -5.50 -49.27
N TYR A 139 -10.65 -6.08 -49.76
CA TYR A 139 -9.64 -5.35 -50.52
C TYR A 139 -10.26 -4.72 -51.78
N PHE A 140 -10.98 -5.51 -52.60
CA PHE A 140 -11.61 -5.00 -53.81
C PHE A 140 -12.72 -3.99 -53.54
N TYR A 141 -13.49 -4.17 -52.46
CA TYR A 141 -14.49 -3.19 -52.01
C TYR A 141 -13.84 -1.85 -51.61
N LYS A 142 -12.80 -1.87 -50.78
CA LYS A 142 -12.07 -0.65 -50.37
C LYS A 142 -11.38 0.03 -51.54
N LYS A 143 -10.82 -0.75 -52.47
CA LYS A 143 -10.20 -0.23 -53.69
C LYS A 143 -11.22 0.55 -54.53
N ALA A 144 -12.39 -0.03 -54.82
CA ALA A 144 -13.46 0.63 -55.57
C ALA A 144 -13.95 1.92 -54.88
N MET A 145 -14.05 1.92 -53.55
CA MET A 145 -14.37 3.13 -52.77
C MET A 145 -13.30 4.23 -52.92
N HIS A 146 -12.02 3.87 -52.91
CA HIS A 146 -10.92 4.82 -53.04
C HIS A 146 -10.79 5.39 -54.47
N GLU A 147 -11.08 4.58 -55.48
CA GLU A 147 -11.02 4.96 -56.90
C GLU A 147 -12.28 5.70 -57.38
N GLY A 148 -13.33 5.79 -56.54
CA GLY A 148 -14.57 6.49 -56.85
C GLY A 148 -15.50 5.73 -57.81
N GLU A 149 -15.29 4.43 -57.97
CA GLU A 149 -16.10 3.54 -58.81
C GLU A 149 -17.40 3.10 -58.10
N ASN A 150 -18.38 2.60 -58.85
CA ASN A 150 -19.56 1.95 -58.25
C ASN A 150 -19.11 0.66 -57.54
N PHE A 151 -19.34 0.58 -56.24
CA PHE A 151 -18.90 -0.51 -55.36
C PHE A 151 -20.03 -1.46 -54.89
N ASP A 152 -21.24 -1.32 -55.43
CA ASP A 152 -22.42 -2.10 -54.99
C ASP A 152 -22.21 -3.61 -55.17
N VAL A 153 -21.54 -4.02 -56.26
CA VAL A 153 -21.24 -5.42 -56.57
C VAL A 153 -20.22 -6.01 -55.59
N GLN A 154 -19.18 -5.25 -55.27
CA GLN A 154 -18.09 -5.63 -54.37
C GLN A 154 -18.60 -5.69 -52.93
N LYS A 155 -19.48 -4.77 -52.54
CA LYS A 155 -20.19 -4.79 -51.25
C LYS A 155 -21.12 -6.00 -51.14
N ALA A 156 -21.87 -6.33 -52.20
CA ALA A 156 -22.68 -7.54 -52.24
C ALA A 156 -21.82 -8.81 -52.15
N LYS A 157 -20.63 -8.81 -52.76
CA LYS A 157 -19.67 -9.92 -52.66
C LYS A 157 -19.12 -10.11 -51.25
N VAL A 158 -18.78 -9.03 -50.54
CA VAL A 158 -18.40 -9.07 -49.12
C VAL A 158 -19.52 -9.72 -48.31
N HIS A 159 -20.76 -9.26 -48.47
CA HIS A 159 -21.90 -9.81 -47.72
C HIS A 159 -22.16 -11.29 -48.03
N GLN A 160 -22.00 -11.70 -49.30
CA GLN A 160 -22.11 -13.10 -49.71
C GLN A 160 -21.09 -13.99 -48.98
N VAL A 161 -19.81 -13.57 -48.93
CA VAL A 161 -18.76 -14.34 -48.27
C VAL A 161 -18.91 -14.31 -46.74
N GLU A 162 -19.41 -13.22 -46.16
CA GLU A 162 -19.78 -13.16 -44.73
C GLU A 162 -20.87 -14.18 -44.36
N ILE A 163 -21.84 -14.41 -45.26
CA ILE A 163 -22.87 -15.44 -45.08
C ILE A 163 -22.24 -16.83 -45.18
N GLU A 164 -21.41 -17.08 -46.20
CA GLU A 164 -20.68 -18.34 -46.40
C GLU A 164 -19.84 -18.72 -45.16
N ILE A 165 -19.13 -17.76 -44.56
CA ILE A 165 -18.35 -17.99 -43.32
C ILE A 165 -19.23 -18.43 -42.15
N LYS A 166 -20.44 -17.86 -42.02
CA LYS A 166 -21.38 -18.20 -40.93
C LYS A 166 -22.01 -19.58 -41.14
N GLU A 167 -22.16 -20.04 -42.37
CA GLU A 167 -22.68 -21.39 -42.67
C GLU A 167 -21.76 -22.51 -42.17
N TRP A 168 -20.46 -22.23 -41.98
CA TRP A 168 -19.51 -23.18 -41.39
C TRP A 168 -19.66 -23.36 -39.87
N ASP A 169 -20.20 -22.37 -39.14
CA ASP A 169 -20.38 -22.45 -37.69
C ASP A 169 -21.18 -23.67 -37.21
N PRO A 170 -22.37 -23.98 -37.76
CA PRO A 170 -23.11 -25.18 -37.36
C PRO A 170 -22.38 -26.48 -37.74
N ILE A 171 -21.64 -26.50 -38.85
CA ILE A 171 -20.90 -27.69 -39.32
C ILE A 171 -19.73 -27.98 -38.36
N ILE A 172 -18.98 -26.95 -37.96
CA ILE A 172 -17.90 -27.06 -36.96
C ILE A 172 -18.47 -27.54 -35.62
N ALA A 173 -19.62 -26.98 -35.19
CA ALA A 173 -20.26 -27.38 -33.94
C ALA A 173 -20.69 -28.86 -33.96
N GLU A 174 -21.20 -29.35 -35.09
CA GLU A 174 -21.53 -30.77 -35.26
C GLU A 174 -20.28 -31.66 -35.19
N LYS A 175 -19.22 -31.34 -35.94
CA LYS A 175 -17.96 -32.11 -35.94
C LYS A 175 -17.29 -32.09 -34.57
N ALA A 176 -17.31 -30.96 -33.86
CA ALA A 176 -16.78 -30.85 -32.50
C ALA A 176 -17.58 -31.71 -31.50
N ASN A 177 -18.90 -31.79 -31.65
CA ASN A 177 -19.72 -32.68 -30.83
C ASN A 177 -19.44 -34.15 -31.11
N LEU A 178 -19.23 -34.53 -32.38
CA LEU A 178 -18.85 -35.89 -32.75
C LEU A 178 -17.50 -36.28 -32.16
N LEU A 179 -16.48 -35.42 -32.30
CA LEU A 179 -15.18 -35.62 -31.67
C LEU A 179 -15.33 -35.84 -30.16
N LYS A 180 -16.06 -34.95 -29.48
CA LYS A 180 -16.30 -35.05 -28.04
C LYS A 180 -16.94 -36.39 -27.63
N VAL A 181 -17.91 -36.88 -28.38
CA VAL A 181 -18.56 -38.17 -28.08
C VAL A 181 -17.58 -39.34 -28.18
N VAL A 182 -16.67 -39.33 -29.15
CA VAL A 182 -15.66 -40.38 -29.31
C VAL A 182 -14.55 -40.22 -28.26
N GLU A 183 -14.12 -38.99 -27.96
CA GLU A 183 -13.19 -38.68 -26.86
C GLU A 183 -13.72 -39.17 -25.51
N ASP A 184 -15.00 -38.95 -25.20
CA ASP A 184 -15.63 -39.42 -23.96
C ASP A 184 -15.61 -40.96 -23.85
N LYS A 185 -15.79 -41.68 -24.98
CA LYS A 185 -15.67 -43.14 -25.03
C LYS A 185 -14.23 -43.61 -24.82
N LEU A 186 -13.26 -42.95 -25.46
CA LEU A 186 -11.84 -43.24 -25.28
C LEU A 186 -11.41 -42.97 -23.83
N LEU A 187 -11.86 -41.85 -23.26
CA LEU A 187 -11.61 -41.49 -21.87
C LEU A 187 -12.19 -42.52 -20.91
N ALA A 188 -13.39 -43.05 -21.19
CA ALA A 188 -14.01 -44.11 -20.38
C ALA A 188 -13.12 -45.37 -20.29
N LYS A 189 -12.34 -45.69 -21.34
CA LYS A 189 -11.36 -46.78 -21.32
C LYS A 189 -10.07 -46.38 -20.58
N LYS A 190 -9.68 -45.11 -20.62
CA LYS A 190 -8.50 -44.56 -19.92
C LYS A 190 -8.72 -44.19 -18.45
N VAL A 191 -9.94 -44.27 -17.91
CA VAL A 191 -10.27 -43.82 -16.53
C VAL A 191 -9.25 -44.35 -15.50
N ARG A 192 -8.98 -45.66 -15.53
CA ARG A 192 -8.03 -46.28 -14.59
C ARG A 192 -6.60 -45.74 -14.75
N GLN A 193 -6.16 -45.52 -15.99
CA GLN A 193 -4.85 -44.93 -16.29
C GLN A 193 -4.77 -43.48 -15.79
N GLU A 194 -5.83 -42.69 -16.01
CA GLU A 194 -5.92 -41.30 -15.56
C GLU A 194 -5.98 -41.17 -14.04
N GLU A 195 -6.72 -42.04 -13.36
CA GLU A 195 -6.79 -42.07 -11.88
C GLU A 195 -5.43 -42.38 -11.27
N LEU A 196 -4.75 -43.43 -11.75
CA LEU A 196 -3.40 -43.79 -11.32
C LEU A 196 -2.40 -42.67 -11.63
N GLY A 197 -2.50 -42.07 -12.81
CA GLY A 197 -1.66 -40.94 -13.22
C GLY A 197 -1.87 -39.71 -12.34
N LYS A 198 -3.13 -39.41 -11.97
CA LYS A 198 -3.47 -38.32 -11.06
C LYS A 198 -2.97 -38.58 -9.64
N GLU A 199 -3.10 -39.80 -9.13
CA GLU A 199 -2.54 -40.20 -7.84
C GLU A 199 -1.01 -39.99 -7.83
N LEU A 200 -0.32 -40.46 -8.87
CA LEU A 200 1.13 -40.29 -9.02
C LEU A 200 1.53 -38.82 -9.08
N ARG A 201 0.84 -37.99 -9.89
CA ARG A 201 1.11 -36.54 -9.98
C ARG A 201 0.91 -35.83 -8.65
N ASN A 202 -0.18 -36.12 -7.94
CA ASN A 202 -0.47 -35.52 -6.64
C ASN A 202 0.59 -35.90 -5.60
N MET A 203 1.06 -37.15 -5.64
CA MET A 203 2.10 -37.65 -4.73
C MET A 203 3.46 -36.98 -4.99
N ARG A 204 3.81 -36.76 -6.27
CA ARG A 204 5.06 -36.11 -6.67
C ARG A 204 5.05 -34.60 -6.48
N MET A 205 3.88 -33.97 -6.35
CA MET A 205 3.71 -32.52 -6.35
C MET A 205 4.66 -31.79 -5.38
N ASP A 206 4.80 -32.27 -4.14
CA ASP A 206 5.66 -31.66 -3.14
C ASP A 206 7.16 -31.86 -3.43
N ARG A 207 7.53 -33.04 -3.95
CA ARG A 207 8.90 -33.34 -4.39
C ARG A 207 9.27 -32.46 -5.57
N ASP A 208 8.41 -32.38 -6.57
CA ASP A 208 8.64 -31.58 -7.77
C ASP A 208 8.68 -30.08 -7.44
N ALA A 209 7.89 -29.62 -6.45
CA ALA A 209 7.98 -28.25 -5.95
C ALA A 209 9.33 -27.96 -5.28
N ALA A 210 9.84 -28.89 -4.47
CA ALA A 210 11.16 -28.78 -3.87
C ALA A 210 12.27 -28.82 -4.94
N GLN A 211 12.17 -29.71 -5.91
CA GLN A 211 13.10 -29.79 -7.05
C GLN A 211 13.13 -28.48 -7.84
N ARG A 212 11.97 -27.90 -8.19
CA ARG A 212 11.92 -26.60 -8.87
C ARG A 212 12.59 -25.48 -8.06
N THR A 213 12.51 -25.53 -6.74
CA THR A 213 13.19 -24.57 -5.86
C THR A 213 14.71 -24.79 -5.89
N MET A 214 15.17 -26.05 -5.85
CA MET A 214 16.59 -26.38 -6.03
C MET A 214 17.11 -25.90 -7.39
N ASP A 215 16.41 -26.20 -8.48
CA ASP A 215 16.77 -25.81 -9.84
C ASP A 215 16.79 -24.28 -10.00
N PHE A 216 15.89 -23.57 -9.30
CA PHE A 216 15.87 -22.11 -9.32
C PHE A 216 17.11 -21.47 -8.68
N TYR A 217 17.59 -22.01 -7.56
CA TYR A 217 18.79 -21.49 -6.88
C TYR A 217 20.10 -22.06 -7.43
N LYS A 218 20.06 -23.25 -8.03
CA LYS A 218 21.19 -23.95 -8.61
C LYS A 218 20.82 -24.53 -9.99
N PRO A 219 20.67 -23.68 -11.03
CA PRO A 219 20.19 -24.09 -12.35
C PRO A 219 21.17 -25.01 -13.10
N PHE A 220 22.45 -24.98 -12.73
CA PHE A 220 23.46 -25.89 -13.27
C PHE A 220 24.24 -26.54 -12.14
N PRO A 221 24.77 -27.76 -12.32
CA PRO A 221 25.46 -28.51 -11.26
C PRO A 221 26.61 -27.76 -10.57
N PHE A 222 27.26 -26.84 -11.30
CA PHE A 222 28.41 -26.07 -10.83
C PHE A 222 28.14 -24.56 -10.68
N PHE A 223 26.95 -24.07 -11.06
CA PHE A 223 26.64 -22.64 -11.04
C PHE A 223 25.42 -22.36 -10.15
N TRP A 224 25.65 -21.55 -9.12
CA TRP A 224 24.59 -20.94 -8.34
C TRP A 224 23.92 -19.83 -9.15
N ARG A 225 22.67 -19.52 -8.81
CA ARG A 225 21.96 -18.37 -9.36
C ARG A 225 22.83 -17.11 -9.20
N PRO A 226 23.00 -16.30 -10.26
CA PRO A 226 23.77 -15.07 -10.15
C PRO A 226 23.07 -14.07 -9.24
N ALA A 227 23.86 -13.36 -8.43
CA ALA A 227 23.35 -12.27 -7.62
C ALA A 227 22.82 -11.14 -8.52
N ALA A 228 21.71 -10.51 -8.11
CA ALA A 228 21.02 -9.48 -8.88
C ALA A 228 20.64 -8.30 -7.99
N VAL A 229 20.61 -7.11 -8.58
CA VAL A 229 20.06 -5.93 -7.92
C VAL A 229 18.55 -5.98 -8.02
N GLU A 230 17.90 -6.19 -6.87
CA GLU A 230 16.45 -6.12 -6.73
C GLU A 230 16.07 -4.65 -6.56
N GLN A 231 15.25 -4.12 -7.46
CA GLN A 231 14.86 -2.71 -7.46
C GLN A 231 13.35 -2.53 -7.55
N THR A 232 12.84 -1.54 -6.83
CA THR A 232 11.46 -1.06 -6.92
C THR A 232 11.46 0.44 -7.15
N VAL A 233 10.56 0.91 -8.01
CA VAL A 233 10.39 2.33 -8.30
C VAL A 233 9.14 2.81 -7.58
N ILE A 234 9.31 3.74 -6.65
CA ILE A 234 8.24 4.27 -5.80
C ILE A 234 8.02 5.74 -6.07
N PRO A 235 6.77 6.26 -5.97
CA PRO A 235 6.55 7.69 -6.04
C PRO A 235 7.23 8.37 -4.85
N GLY A 236 8.06 9.38 -5.11
CA GLY A 236 8.63 10.23 -4.09
C GLY A 236 7.60 11.23 -3.55
N PHE A 237 7.96 11.90 -2.45
CA PHE A 237 7.13 12.95 -1.85
C PHE A 237 7.21 14.29 -2.63
N GLY A 238 8.16 14.42 -3.56
CA GLY A 238 8.41 15.64 -4.33
C GLY A 238 7.72 15.65 -5.70
N LYS A 239 7.45 16.86 -6.20
CA LYS A 239 7.10 17.10 -7.60
C LYS A 239 8.25 17.85 -8.28
N ASN A 240 8.52 17.53 -9.54
CA ASN A 240 9.48 18.28 -10.33
C ASN A 240 8.92 19.67 -10.69
N SER A 241 9.72 20.49 -11.36
CA SER A 241 9.31 21.84 -11.82
C SER A 241 8.10 21.82 -12.77
N PHE A 242 7.73 20.66 -13.31
CA PHE A 242 6.57 20.45 -14.19
C PHE A 242 5.34 19.89 -13.44
N SER A 243 5.37 19.88 -12.10
CA SER A 243 4.30 19.33 -11.24
C SER A 243 4.08 17.81 -11.39
N GLU A 244 5.05 17.09 -11.94
CA GLU A 244 5.03 15.63 -12.05
C GLU A 244 5.68 15.00 -10.82
N ILE A 245 5.20 13.83 -10.39
CA ILE A 245 5.74 13.11 -9.25
C ILE A 245 7.17 12.65 -9.57
N ILE A 246 8.12 12.97 -8.69
CA ILE A 246 9.49 12.48 -8.78
C ILE A 246 9.49 11.04 -8.29
N TYR A 247 9.98 10.10 -9.10
CA TYR A 247 10.12 8.71 -8.68
C TYR A 247 11.46 8.49 -7.98
N ARG A 248 11.45 7.66 -6.94
CA ARG A 248 12.65 7.20 -6.23
C ARG A 248 12.86 5.71 -6.50
N VAL A 249 14.12 5.30 -6.56
CA VAL A 249 14.50 3.89 -6.71
C VAL A 249 14.90 3.35 -5.35
N ASP A 250 14.37 2.19 -4.99
CA ASP A 250 14.66 1.46 -3.76
C ASP A 250 15.27 0.10 -4.10
N ARG A 251 16.47 -0.16 -3.57
CA ARG A 251 17.24 -1.39 -3.78
C ARG A 251 17.55 -2.11 -2.49
N CYS A 252 16.90 -1.77 -1.37
CA CYS A 252 17.22 -2.33 -0.06
C CYS A 252 17.03 -3.87 -0.02
N MET A 253 16.06 -4.39 -0.78
CA MET A 253 15.82 -5.84 -0.93
C MET A 253 16.99 -6.60 -1.57
N THR A 254 17.93 -5.90 -2.22
CA THR A 254 19.14 -6.50 -2.78
C THR A 254 19.99 -7.15 -1.69
N CYS A 255 20.18 -6.46 -0.56
CA CYS A 255 20.91 -7.00 0.60
C CYS A 255 19.95 -7.73 1.56
N HIS A 256 18.78 -7.16 1.81
CA HIS A 256 17.79 -7.66 2.76
C HIS A 256 16.84 -8.68 2.12
N ILE A 257 17.36 -9.62 1.33
CA ILE A 257 16.56 -10.52 0.47
C ILE A 257 15.60 -11.45 1.24
N SER A 258 15.92 -11.74 2.50
CA SER A 258 15.18 -12.65 3.38
C SER A 258 14.11 -11.94 4.23
N TYR A 259 13.80 -10.66 3.98
CA TYR A 259 12.89 -9.85 4.79
C TYR A 259 11.52 -10.51 5.05
N ARG A 260 11.03 -11.35 4.12
CA ARG A 260 9.76 -12.09 4.20
C ARG A 260 9.87 -13.53 4.68
N ASP A 261 11.07 -14.04 4.91
CA ASP A 261 11.31 -15.45 5.21
C ASP A 261 11.42 -15.66 6.72
N THR A 262 10.38 -16.18 7.37
CA THR A 262 10.35 -16.37 8.85
C THR A 262 11.45 -17.30 9.37
N ARG A 263 12.08 -18.12 8.53
CA ARG A 263 13.22 -18.97 8.93
C ARG A 263 14.45 -18.14 9.34
N TYR A 264 14.48 -16.86 8.98
CA TYR A 264 15.58 -15.95 9.27
C TYR A 264 15.32 -15.00 10.46
N GLU A 265 14.29 -15.24 11.28
CA GLU A 265 13.93 -14.35 12.40
C GLU A 265 15.07 -14.15 13.41
N ASN A 266 15.91 -15.17 13.59
CA ASN A 266 17.05 -15.16 14.51
C ASN A 266 18.40 -14.93 13.82
N HIS A 267 18.42 -14.61 12.53
CA HIS A 267 19.66 -14.30 11.81
C HIS A 267 20.18 -12.89 12.14
N GLU A 268 21.46 -12.68 11.86
CA GLU A 268 22.06 -11.35 11.91
C GLU A 268 21.66 -10.53 10.68
N GLN A 269 21.74 -9.20 10.81
CA GLN A 269 21.56 -8.31 9.66
C GLN A 269 22.68 -8.55 8.65
N PRO A 270 22.41 -8.47 7.33
CA PRO A 270 21.17 -8.01 6.70
C PRO A 270 20.15 -9.13 6.40
N LEU A 271 20.48 -10.40 6.67
CA LEU A 271 19.61 -11.53 6.36
C LEU A 271 18.52 -11.75 7.41
N LYS A 272 18.40 -10.92 8.44
CA LYS A 272 17.32 -11.02 9.41
C LYS A 272 15.96 -10.70 8.79
N SER A 273 14.95 -11.51 9.08
CA SER A 273 13.58 -11.24 8.62
C SER A 273 12.98 -10.00 9.26
N HIS A 274 11.99 -9.42 8.59
CA HIS A 274 11.27 -8.28 9.10
C HIS A 274 10.38 -8.68 10.30
N PRO A 275 10.38 -7.92 11.42
CA PRO A 275 9.46 -8.16 12.52
C PRO A 275 8.01 -7.85 12.12
N ASN A 276 7.02 -8.51 12.72
CA ASN A 276 5.60 -8.25 12.46
C ASN A 276 5.22 -8.32 10.97
N GLN A 277 5.59 -9.40 10.28
CA GLN A 277 5.39 -9.58 8.83
C GLN A 277 3.94 -9.35 8.38
N GLU A 278 2.96 -9.74 9.20
CA GLU A 278 1.53 -9.55 8.89
C GLU A 278 1.14 -8.07 8.73
N ILE A 279 1.69 -7.19 9.56
CA ILE A 279 1.33 -5.76 9.55
C ILE A 279 2.27 -4.99 8.61
N LEU A 280 3.57 -5.26 8.67
CA LEU A 280 4.59 -4.41 8.04
C LEU A 280 5.04 -4.90 6.66
N ILE A 281 4.80 -6.17 6.31
CA ILE A 281 5.14 -6.71 4.99
C ILE A 281 3.88 -7.07 4.20
N ALA A 282 2.96 -7.84 4.78
CA ALA A 282 1.77 -8.30 4.06
C ALA A 282 0.81 -7.14 3.70
N LYS A 283 0.66 -6.14 4.58
CA LYS A 283 -0.11 -4.92 4.28
C LYS A 283 0.71 -3.85 3.52
N HIS A 284 2.03 -3.93 3.53
CA HIS A 284 2.95 -2.96 2.91
C HIS A 284 4.07 -3.69 2.14
N PRO A 285 3.74 -4.34 1.00
CA PRO A 285 4.72 -5.12 0.25
C PRO A 285 5.85 -4.21 -0.26
N PRO A 286 7.11 -4.44 0.13
CA PRO A 286 8.24 -3.59 -0.28
C PRO A 286 8.46 -3.53 -1.79
N GLU A 287 7.98 -4.53 -2.55
CA GLU A 287 7.99 -4.51 -4.02
C GLU A 287 7.07 -3.42 -4.63
N ARG A 288 6.25 -2.76 -3.80
CA ARG A 288 5.39 -1.65 -4.22
C ARG A 288 5.63 -0.39 -3.41
N THR A 289 5.82 -0.53 -2.10
CA THR A 289 5.97 0.62 -1.19
C THR A 289 7.43 1.03 -1.01
N GLY A 290 8.39 0.16 -1.34
CA GLY A 290 9.80 0.36 -0.99
C GLY A 290 10.04 0.24 0.52
N CYS A 291 11.30 0.11 0.89
CA CYS A 291 11.76 0.09 2.29
C CYS A 291 12.01 1.51 2.81
N THR A 292 12.49 2.41 1.94
CA THR A 292 12.88 3.79 2.24
C THR A 292 11.72 4.68 2.68
N TRP A 293 10.48 4.39 2.30
CA TRP A 293 9.32 5.10 2.85
C TRP A 293 9.17 4.92 4.36
N CYS A 294 9.51 3.74 4.88
CA CYS A 294 9.44 3.44 6.31
C CYS A 294 10.77 3.77 7.01
N HIS A 295 11.88 3.32 6.43
CA HIS A 295 13.18 3.36 7.07
C HIS A 295 14.03 4.55 6.71
N LEU A 296 13.67 5.37 5.72
CA LEU A 296 14.57 6.33 5.06
C LEU A 296 15.80 5.60 4.49
N GLY A 297 16.92 6.30 4.28
CA GLY A 297 18.10 5.74 3.63
C GLY A 297 18.23 6.13 2.16
N GLN A 298 19.32 5.70 1.55
CA GLN A 298 19.63 5.92 0.14
C GLN A 298 19.27 4.69 -0.68
N GLY A 299 18.02 4.63 -1.13
CA GLY A 299 17.48 3.48 -1.87
C GLY A 299 18.21 3.15 -3.18
N THR A 300 18.90 4.12 -3.78
CA THR A 300 19.66 3.92 -5.03
C THR A 300 21.01 3.23 -4.81
N ALA A 301 21.60 3.36 -3.62
CA ALA A 301 22.92 2.85 -3.31
C ALA A 301 22.86 1.37 -2.91
N THR A 302 23.84 0.60 -3.36
CA THR A 302 23.98 -0.84 -3.06
C THR A 302 25.35 -1.18 -2.49
N ALA A 303 26.25 -0.21 -2.42
CA ALA A 303 27.63 -0.37 -2.01
C ALA A 303 28.32 0.99 -1.80
N PRO A 304 29.11 1.16 -0.74
CA PRO A 304 29.14 0.32 0.47
C PRO A 304 27.80 0.41 1.25
N ALA A 305 27.60 -0.45 2.25
CA ALA A 305 26.31 -0.51 2.97
C ALA A 305 26.01 0.82 3.71
N GLU A 306 27.06 1.51 4.12
CA GLU A 306 27.04 2.81 4.78
C GLU A 306 26.42 3.89 3.89
N ASP A 307 26.67 3.84 2.58
CA ASP A 307 26.09 4.79 1.63
C ASP A 307 24.58 4.52 1.48
N ALA A 308 24.19 3.25 1.35
CA ALA A 308 22.78 2.84 1.34
C ALA A 308 22.05 3.25 2.65
N HIS A 309 22.77 3.28 3.77
CA HIS A 309 22.24 3.71 5.06
C HIS A 309 22.31 5.23 5.29
N GLY A 310 22.93 6.00 4.39
CA GLY A 310 23.10 7.45 4.50
C GLY A 310 24.04 7.89 5.61
N SER A 311 25.03 7.07 5.99
CA SER A 311 25.91 7.32 7.15
C SER A 311 27.26 8.00 6.84
N HIS A 312 27.52 8.41 5.59
CA HIS A 312 28.86 8.86 5.15
C HIS A 312 28.98 10.28 4.61
N HIS A 313 27.94 11.11 4.75
CA HIS A 313 27.94 12.43 4.13
C HIS A 313 27.42 13.51 5.08
N GLU A 314 28.16 13.75 6.16
CA GLU A 314 27.88 14.85 7.09
C GLU A 314 28.05 16.25 6.44
N THR A 315 28.73 16.33 5.28
CA THR A 315 29.12 17.59 4.63
C THR A 315 28.36 17.95 3.37
N ASP A 316 27.48 17.08 2.86
CA ASP A 316 26.63 17.38 1.70
C ASP A 316 25.22 17.73 2.17
N GLN A 317 24.84 19.00 1.97
CA GLN A 317 23.58 19.58 2.45
C GLN A 317 22.44 19.47 1.42
N THR A 318 22.62 18.72 0.33
CA THR A 318 21.54 18.53 -0.64
C THR A 318 20.44 17.64 -0.05
N THR A 319 19.23 18.20 0.06
CA THR A 319 18.05 17.66 0.79
C THR A 319 17.43 16.37 0.23
N GLU A 320 18.17 15.59 -0.56
CA GLU A 320 17.75 14.28 -1.06
C GLU A 320 18.89 13.26 -1.05
N VAL A 321 20.14 13.69 -0.83
CA VAL A 321 21.33 12.83 -0.95
C VAL A 321 21.72 12.20 0.40
N ASN A 322 21.22 12.72 1.53
CA ASN A 322 21.61 12.27 2.87
C ASN A 322 20.43 12.11 3.83
N GLU A 323 19.50 11.24 3.46
CA GLU A 323 18.47 10.73 4.39
C GLU A 323 19.04 9.53 5.16
N PRO A 324 19.52 9.67 6.41
CA PRO A 324 20.00 8.54 7.18
C PRO A 324 18.83 7.61 7.54
N ILE A 325 19.11 6.32 7.64
CA ILE A 325 18.08 5.37 8.06
C ILE A 325 17.59 5.68 9.48
N ASN A 326 16.27 5.67 9.67
CA ASN A 326 15.64 5.71 10.97
C ASN A 326 15.99 4.45 11.77
N ARG A 327 16.34 4.64 13.04
CA ARG A 327 16.70 3.54 13.95
C ARG A 327 15.75 3.45 15.14
N GLY A 328 15.50 2.23 15.61
CA GLY A 328 14.71 1.98 16.82
C GLY A 328 13.31 2.60 16.77
N ILE A 329 12.94 3.34 17.81
CA ILE A 329 11.59 3.94 17.92
C ILE A 329 11.30 5.00 16.85
N PHE A 330 12.33 5.58 16.23
CA PHE A 330 12.17 6.62 15.22
C PHE A 330 11.65 6.09 13.89
N MET A 331 11.75 4.78 13.63
CA MET A 331 11.15 4.14 12.44
C MET A 331 9.64 4.34 12.35
N GLN A 332 8.97 4.61 13.47
CA GLN A 332 7.53 4.88 13.49
C GLN A 332 7.16 6.29 13.01
N SER A 333 8.13 7.20 12.88
CA SER A 333 7.86 8.62 12.55
C SER A 333 7.29 8.78 11.14
N THR A 334 7.78 7.98 10.18
CA THR A 334 7.42 8.00 8.77
C THR A 334 6.06 7.38 8.49
N CYS A 335 5.51 6.57 9.40
CA CYS A 335 4.15 6.04 9.26
C CYS A 335 3.10 7.17 9.10
N ARG A 336 3.38 8.38 9.64
CA ARG A 336 2.53 9.56 9.46
C ARG A 336 2.37 9.97 7.99
N ASN A 337 3.37 9.70 7.14
CA ASN A 337 3.38 10.18 5.75
C ASN A 337 2.16 9.70 4.95
N CYS A 338 1.61 8.53 5.29
CA CYS A 338 0.37 8.01 4.71
C CYS A 338 -0.78 7.93 5.72
N HIS A 339 -0.50 7.82 7.02
CA HIS A 339 -1.51 7.67 8.07
C HIS A 339 -1.70 8.94 8.91
N ALA A 340 -1.63 10.15 8.35
CA ALA A 340 -1.65 11.40 9.11
C ALA A 340 -2.83 11.47 10.11
N ASP A 341 -4.03 11.15 9.64
CA ASP A 341 -5.32 11.29 10.33
C ASP A 341 -5.62 10.15 11.32
N VAL A 342 -4.83 9.06 11.28
CA VAL A 342 -5.07 7.90 12.14
C VAL A 342 -4.34 8.07 13.46
N ILE A 343 -5.08 8.32 14.55
CA ILE A 343 -4.51 8.51 15.89
C ILE A 343 -3.95 7.21 16.49
N ASN A 344 -4.69 6.10 16.34
CA ASN A 344 -4.31 4.81 16.89
C ASN A 344 -3.88 3.87 15.76
N LEU A 345 -2.58 3.81 15.49
CA LEU A 345 -1.99 2.99 14.45
C LEU A 345 -1.37 1.72 15.04
N GLU A 346 -1.87 0.58 14.59
CA GLU A 346 -1.32 -0.74 14.91
C GLU A 346 0.12 -0.85 14.36
N GLY A 347 1.04 -1.41 15.13
CA GLY A 347 2.47 -1.48 14.77
C GLY A 347 3.28 -0.21 15.03
N ALA A 348 2.64 0.92 15.37
CA ALA A 348 3.31 2.20 15.68
C ALA A 348 2.84 2.83 17.00
N PRO A 349 3.07 2.16 18.16
CA PRO A 349 2.54 2.61 19.46
C PRO A 349 3.12 3.94 19.96
N ILE A 350 4.38 4.25 19.64
CA ILE A 350 5.04 5.49 20.06
C ILE A 350 4.51 6.67 19.24
N LEU A 351 4.39 6.52 17.91
CA LEU A 351 3.74 7.52 17.06
C LEU A 351 2.31 7.78 17.55
N SER A 352 1.54 6.70 17.77
CA SER A 352 0.16 6.81 18.25
C SER A 352 0.05 7.53 19.59
N LYS A 353 0.98 7.26 20.52
CA LYS A 353 1.07 8.00 21.80
C LYS A 353 1.33 9.49 21.57
N GLY A 354 2.25 9.83 20.67
CA GLY A 354 2.54 11.21 20.28
C GLY A 354 1.30 11.92 19.72
N LYS A 355 0.59 11.29 18.79
CA LYS A 355 -0.66 11.82 18.20
C LYS A 355 -1.76 12.06 19.24
N ARG A 356 -1.94 11.13 20.18
CA ARG A 356 -2.88 11.30 21.30
C ARG A 356 -2.49 12.48 22.19
N LEU A 357 -1.20 12.69 22.46
CA LEU A 357 -0.75 13.83 23.25
C LEU A 357 -0.96 15.15 22.49
N PHE A 358 -0.63 15.19 21.20
CA PHE A 358 -0.80 16.37 20.35
C PHE A 358 -2.25 16.87 20.33
N THR A 359 -3.21 15.95 20.18
CA THR A 359 -4.65 16.25 20.21
C THR A 359 -5.14 16.59 21.62
N LYS A 360 -4.75 15.80 22.63
CA LYS A 360 -5.18 16.00 24.03
C LYS A 360 -4.69 17.31 24.62
N LEU A 361 -3.47 17.74 24.29
CA LEU A 361 -2.91 19.01 24.74
C LEU A 361 -3.38 20.20 23.90
N GLY A 362 -4.11 19.96 22.79
CA GLY A 362 -4.67 21.01 21.95
C GLY A 362 -3.65 21.73 21.08
N CYS A 363 -2.50 21.11 20.78
CA CYS A 363 -1.46 21.72 19.95
C CYS A 363 -1.98 22.14 18.56
N HIS A 364 -2.88 21.34 17.97
CA HIS A 364 -3.58 21.61 16.71
C HIS A 364 -4.56 22.80 16.78
N GLY A 365 -4.82 23.33 17.97
CA GLY A 365 -5.59 24.54 18.17
C GLY A 365 -4.89 25.78 17.60
N CYS A 366 -3.56 25.84 17.73
CA CYS A 366 -2.73 26.96 17.29
C CYS A 366 -1.73 26.58 16.19
N HIS A 367 -1.19 25.36 16.20
CA HIS A 367 -0.23 24.88 15.20
C HIS A 367 -0.93 24.07 14.12
N LEU A 368 -0.76 24.47 12.87
CA LEU A 368 -1.20 23.66 11.73
C LEU A 368 -0.29 22.43 11.62
N ALA A 369 -0.91 21.26 11.58
CA ALA A 369 -0.26 19.99 11.29
C ALA A 369 -1.19 19.19 10.38
N ASP A 370 -0.64 18.62 9.30
CA ASP A 370 -1.43 17.82 8.34
C ASP A 370 -2.24 16.74 9.05
N GLY A 371 -3.50 16.61 8.65
CA GLY A 371 -4.41 15.66 9.23
C GLY A 371 -5.07 16.05 10.56
N TYR A 372 -4.83 17.27 11.04
CA TYR A 372 -5.44 17.78 12.28
C TYR A 372 -6.25 19.06 12.07
N ALA A 373 -6.49 19.47 10.82
CA ALA A 373 -7.22 20.70 10.52
C ALA A 373 -8.67 20.64 11.04
N ASP A 374 -9.33 19.50 10.82
CA ASP A 374 -10.73 19.26 11.19
C ASP A 374 -10.89 18.60 12.57
N GLU A 375 -9.76 18.34 13.26
CA GLU A 375 -9.79 17.72 14.56
C GLU A 375 -10.47 18.60 15.61
N ARG A 376 -11.25 17.97 16.49
CA ARG A 376 -12.03 18.67 17.50
C ARG A 376 -11.11 19.55 18.34
N LYS A 377 -11.44 20.85 18.44
CA LYS A 377 -10.70 21.79 19.28
C LYS A 377 -10.79 21.38 20.77
N ALA A 378 -9.72 21.63 21.51
CA ALA A 378 -9.62 21.21 22.92
C ALA A 378 -10.71 21.86 23.79
N GLY A 379 -11.05 23.13 23.51
CA GLY A 379 -12.11 23.86 24.19
C GLY A 379 -13.53 23.50 23.68
N PRO A 380 -14.56 23.63 24.53
CA PRO A 380 -15.95 23.47 24.08
C PRO A 380 -16.38 24.59 23.14
N ARG A 381 -17.39 24.34 22.30
CA ARG A 381 -18.05 25.38 21.49
C ARG A 381 -18.73 26.40 22.41
N LEU A 382 -18.53 27.69 22.11
CA LEU A 382 -19.09 28.81 22.88
C LEU A 382 -20.24 29.54 22.16
N THR A 383 -20.63 29.10 20.96
CA THR A 383 -21.64 29.77 20.12
C THR A 383 -23.01 29.93 20.77
N ARG A 384 -23.39 29.05 21.71
CA ARG A 384 -24.71 29.04 22.39
C ARG A 384 -24.57 29.13 23.91
N ILE A 385 -23.48 29.71 24.39
CA ILE A 385 -23.12 29.68 25.81
C ILE A 385 -24.19 30.32 26.72
N ALA A 386 -24.88 31.37 26.25
CA ALA A 386 -25.91 32.06 27.02
C ALA A 386 -27.16 31.20 27.28
N ALA A 387 -27.45 30.22 26.41
CA ALA A 387 -28.54 29.28 26.64
C ALA A 387 -28.19 28.18 27.67
N LYS A 388 -26.91 28.03 28.02
CA LYS A 388 -26.41 26.95 28.87
C LYS A 388 -26.07 27.40 30.29
N VAL A 389 -25.45 28.57 30.45
CA VAL A 389 -24.93 29.03 31.75
C VAL A 389 -25.39 30.44 32.04
N ASP A 390 -25.48 30.79 33.32
CA ASP A 390 -25.71 32.18 33.73
C ASP A 390 -24.39 32.98 33.83
N PRO A 391 -24.45 34.33 33.73
CA PRO A 391 -23.25 35.16 33.78
C PRO A 391 -22.46 35.04 35.09
N SER A 392 -23.11 34.75 36.23
CA SER A 392 -22.42 34.59 37.51
C SER A 392 -21.55 33.34 37.51
N TRP A 393 -22.07 32.24 36.97
CA TRP A 393 -21.28 31.03 36.79
C TRP A 393 -20.12 31.26 35.83
N LEU A 394 -20.38 31.88 34.67
CA LEU A 394 -19.33 32.10 33.67
C LEU A 394 -18.20 32.98 34.21
N PHE A 395 -18.52 34.02 34.98
CA PHE A 395 -17.53 34.86 35.65
C PHE A 395 -16.62 34.05 36.58
N ARG A 396 -17.20 33.23 37.46
CA ARG A 396 -16.40 32.38 38.37
C ARG A 396 -15.55 31.37 37.60
N TRP A 397 -16.10 30.78 36.55
CA TRP A 397 -15.40 29.81 35.71
C TRP A 397 -14.21 30.43 34.98
N VAL A 398 -14.38 31.60 34.36
CA VAL A 398 -13.31 32.30 33.66
C VAL A 398 -12.25 32.82 34.62
N LYS A 399 -12.65 33.28 35.80
CA LYS A 399 -11.73 33.82 36.82
C LYS A 399 -10.89 32.73 37.48
N TYR A 400 -11.48 31.60 37.88
CA TYR A 400 -10.75 30.52 38.53
C TYR A 400 -11.43 29.15 38.29
N PRO A 401 -11.19 28.52 37.13
CA PRO A 401 -11.93 27.32 36.71
C PRO A 401 -11.66 26.11 37.64
N LYS A 402 -10.49 26.05 38.27
CA LYS A 402 -10.10 24.97 39.21
C LYS A 402 -10.96 24.93 40.48
N ALA A 403 -11.58 26.03 40.90
CA ALA A 403 -12.52 26.00 42.02
C ALA A 403 -13.82 25.25 41.71
N TYR A 404 -14.25 25.24 40.45
CA TYR A 404 -15.42 24.48 40.02
C TYR A 404 -15.03 23.04 39.64
N LEU A 405 -13.96 22.88 38.85
CA LEU A 405 -13.46 21.58 38.39
C LEU A 405 -11.95 21.49 38.60
N PRO A 406 -11.47 20.87 39.69
CA PRO A 406 -10.03 20.83 40.03
C PRO A 406 -9.12 20.25 38.95
N LYS A 407 -9.63 19.28 38.16
CA LYS A 407 -8.90 18.60 37.07
C LYS A 407 -9.16 19.22 35.68
N THR A 408 -9.65 20.46 35.61
CA THR A 408 -9.88 21.15 34.33
C THR A 408 -8.59 21.39 33.54
N ALA A 409 -8.67 21.25 32.21
CA ALA A 409 -7.57 21.62 31.31
C ALA A 409 -7.51 23.13 31.02
N MET A 410 -8.58 23.88 31.33
CA MET A 410 -8.60 25.33 31.15
C MET A 410 -7.60 25.97 32.14
N PRO A 411 -6.61 26.74 31.65
CA PRO A 411 -5.65 27.40 32.53
C PRO A 411 -6.33 28.51 33.35
N ASP A 412 -5.69 28.89 34.44
CA ASP A 412 -5.97 30.15 35.11
C ASP A 412 -5.27 31.26 34.34
N PHE A 413 -6.04 32.17 33.75
CA PHE A 413 -5.53 33.27 32.96
C PHE A 413 -5.02 34.44 33.82
N GLY A 414 -5.22 34.41 35.14
CA GLY A 414 -4.82 35.48 36.05
C GLY A 414 -5.63 36.76 35.87
N PHE A 415 -6.86 36.66 35.34
CA PHE A 415 -7.72 37.82 35.13
C PHE A 415 -8.09 38.51 36.44
N ASN A 416 -7.99 39.83 36.45
CA ASN A 416 -8.64 40.64 37.46
C ASN A 416 -10.16 40.69 37.21
N ASP A 417 -10.92 41.28 38.13
CA ASP A 417 -12.38 41.33 38.01
C ASP A 417 -12.85 42.04 36.74
N LYS A 418 -12.19 43.13 36.33
CA LYS A 418 -12.58 43.88 35.13
C LYS A 418 -12.41 43.05 33.87
N ASP A 419 -11.27 42.37 33.72
CA ASP A 419 -11.00 41.53 32.56
C ASP A 419 -11.95 40.32 32.50
N ALA A 420 -12.21 39.69 33.66
CA ALA A 420 -13.18 38.60 33.75
C ALA A 420 -14.60 39.08 33.38
N PHE A 421 -15.01 40.28 33.83
CA PHE A 421 -16.30 40.86 33.43
C PHE A 421 -16.35 41.16 31.94
N ALA A 422 -15.29 41.73 31.35
CA ALA A 422 -15.23 42.06 29.93
C ALA A 422 -15.36 40.80 29.06
N VAL A 423 -14.64 39.73 29.40
CA VAL A 423 -14.74 38.43 28.70
C VAL A 423 -16.14 37.84 28.82
N VAL A 424 -16.76 37.89 30.02
CA VAL A 424 -18.13 37.40 30.22
C VAL A 424 -19.12 38.22 29.39
N ALA A 425 -19.01 39.55 29.39
CA ALA A 425 -19.86 40.43 28.60
C ALA A 425 -19.75 40.12 27.10
N TYR A 426 -18.53 39.97 26.59
CA TYR A 426 -18.28 39.59 25.20
C TYR A 426 -18.90 38.23 24.85
N LEU A 427 -18.69 37.19 25.68
CA LEU A 427 -19.20 35.84 25.44
C LEU A 427 -20.73 35.78 25.49
N MET A 428 -21.35 36.51 26.42
CA MET A 428 -22.81 36.61 26.52
C MET A 428 -23.38 37.36 25.31
N ALA A 429 -22.76 38.46 24.89
CA ALA A 429 -23.22 39.26 23.75
C ALA A 429 -23.02 38.56 22.39
N SER A 430 -21.97 37.74 22.26
CA SER A 430 -21.62 36.98 21.05
C SER A 430 -22.35 35.65 20.93
N SER A 431 -23.08 35.23 21.96
CA SER A 431 -23.90 34.02 21.90
C SER A 431 -25.02 34.21 20.87
N ASP A 432 -25.33 33.13 20.16
CA ASP A 432 -26.45 33.03 19.22
C ASP A 432 -27.76 33.45 19.92
N LYS A 433 -28.34 34.55 19.46
CA LYS A 433 -29.55 35.15 20.03
C LYS A 433 -30.84 34.51 19.52
N ASP A 434 -30.75 33.81 18.38
CA ASP A 434 -31.89 33.17 17.74
C ASP A 434 -32.09 31.73 18.28
N TYR A 435 -31.07 31.18 18.94
CA TYR A 435 -31.18 29.87 19.57
C TYR A 435 -32.08 29.89 20.82
N THR A 436 -33.09 29.04 20.81
CA THR A 436 -33.99 28.79 21.95
C THR A 436 -33.92 27.33 22.38
N LEU A 437 -34.15 27.07 23.67
CA LEU A 437 -34.24 25.71 24.18
C LEU A 437 -35.51 25.05 23.62
N ALA A 438 -35.35 23.87 23.03
CA ALA A 438 -36.44 23.15 22.40
C ALA A 438 -37.45 22.59 23.41
N GLU A 439 -37.00 22.33 24.64
CA GLU A 439 -37.79 21.74 25.71
C GLU A 439 -37.73 22.60 26.97
N ASN A 440 -38.85 22.63 27.70
CA ASN A 440 -38.94 23.21 29.03
C ASN A 440 -39.17 22.12 30.07
N PHE A 441 -38.54 22.27 31.23
CA PHE A 441 -38.74 21.41 32.38
C PHE A 441 -40.11 21.70 33.01
N GLU A 442 -40.98 20.69 33.05
CA GLU A 442 -42.31 20.82 33.64
C GLU A 442 -42.31 20.29 35.07
N SER A 443 -41.93 19.02 35.25
CA SER A 443 -41.84 18.36 36.55
C SER A 443 -41.01 17.08 36.43
N GLY A 444 -40.63 16.51 37.58
CA GLY A 444 -39.97 15.22 37.63
C GLY A 444 -39.84 14.69 39.05
N ASP A 445 -39.64 13.38 39.17
CA ASP A 445 -39.43 12.68 40.44
C ASP A 445 -37.93 12.33 40.54
N PRO A 446 -37.19 12.94 41.50
CA PRO A 446 -35.76 12.69 41.68
C PRO A 446 -35.41 11.21 41.95
N GLU A 447 -36.27 10.44 42.62
CA GLU A 447 -35.99 9.03 42.92
C GLU A 447 -36.10 8.18 41.66
N LYS A 448 -37.10 8.45 40.81
CA LYS A 448 -37.18 7.85 39.48
C LYS A 448 -36.01 8.28 38.61
N GLY A 449 -35.60 9.54 38.68
CA GLY A 449 -34.43 10.09 37.98
C GLY A 449 -33.14 9.37 38.36
N LYS A 450 -32.91 9.16 39.65
CA LYS A 450 -31.77 8.41 40.17
C LYS A 450 -31.74 6.96 39.68
N LYS A 451 -32.91 6.30 39.64
CA LYS A 451 -33.03 4.96 39.08
C LYS A 451 -32.70 4.95 37.59
N LEU A 452 -33.28 5.87 36.82
CA LEU A 452 -33.01 6.04 35.38
C LEU A 452 -31.53 6.32 35.10
N PHE A 453 -30.90 7.19 35.88
CA PHE A 453 -29.48 7.54 35.72
C PHE A 453 -28.58 6.31 35.80
N LYS A 454 -28.93 5.34 36.66
CA LYS A 454 -28.23 4.07 36.76
C LYS A 454 -28.58 3.10 35.63
N THR A 455 -29.87 2.96 35.30
CA THR A 455 -30.32 1.95 34.31
C THR A 455 -30.01 2.34 32.86
N VAL A 456 -30.03 3.63 32.54
CA VAL A 456 -29.60 4.16 31.24
C VAL A 456 -28.08 4.05 31.08
N GLY A 457 -27.35 3.89 32.19
CA GLY A 457 -25.90 3.71 32.18
C GLY A 457 -25.11 5.02 32.14
N CYS A 458 -25.67 6.12 32.69
CA CYS A 458 -25.00 7.42 32.69
C CYS A 458 -23.62 7.36 33.39
N LEU A 459 -23.49 6.51 34.41
CA LEU A 459 -22.23 6.26 35.13
C LEU A 459 -21.12 5.61 34.29
N ALA A 460 -21.46 5.00 33.14
CA ALA A 460 -20.44 4.46 32.23
C ALA A 460 -19.60 5.56 31.57
N CYS A 461 -20.07 6.80 31.60
CA CYS A 461 -19.34 7.94 31.05
C CYS A 461 -19.20 9.10 32.04
N HIS A 462 -20.17 9.33 32.91
CA HIS A 462 -20.19 10.49 33.80
C HIS A 462 -19.86 10.11 35.24
N GLU A 463 -19.00 10.91 35.86
CA GLU A 463 -18.75 10.84 37.30
C GLU A 463 -19.82 11.63 38.06
N LEU A 464 -20.43 10.99 39.07
CA LEU A 464 -21.36 11.62 40.02
C LEU A 464 -21.15 11.04 41.43
N ASP A 465 -20.97 11.91 42.43
CA ASP A 465 -20.67 11.60 43.84
C ASP A 465 -19.54 10.56 44.02
N GLY A 466 -18.50 10.65 43.18
CA GLY A 466 -17.35 9.75 43.20
C GLY A 466 -17.61 8.36 42.60
N GLN A 467 -18.76 8.15 41.95
CA GLN A 467 -19.09 6.94 41.19
C GLN A 467 -19.03 7.23 39.68
N GLY A 468 -18.69 6.22 38.88
CA GLY A 468 -18.67 6.29 37.42
C GLY A 468 -17.28 6.55 36.82
N GLU A 469 -17.25 6.79 35.51
CA GLU A 469 -16.02 7.00 34.73
C GLU A 469 -15.79 8.47 34.36
N ALA A 470 -14.56 8.83 33.98
CA ALA A 470 -14.18 10.22 33.63
C ALA A 470 -14.15 10.47 32.11
N PHE A 471 -14.98 9.77 31.33
CA PHE A 471 -15.06 9.94 29.87
C PHE A 471 -15.88 11.18 29.46
N GLY A 472 -17.01 11.38 30.12
CA GLY A 472 -17.88 12.54 30.03
C GLY A 472 -17.60 13.57 31.12
N PRO A 473 -18.23 14.76 31.05
CA PRO A 473 -18.09 15.77 32.08
C PRO A 473 -18.54 15.27 33.46
N ASN A 474 -17.77 15.62 34.51
CA ASN A 474 -18.15 15.39 35.90
C ASN A 474 -19.42 16.20 36.26
N LEU A 475 -20.37 15.55 36.94
CA LEU A 475 -21.71 16.06 37.19
C LEU A 475 -21.97 16.48 38.66
N ASN A 476 -20.98 16.37 39.56
CA ASN A 476 -21.14 16.64 41.01
C ASN A 476 -21.70 18.02 41.35
N ASN A 477 -21.48 19.01 40.47
CA ASN A 477 -21.91 20.39 40.64
C ASN A 477 -22.71 20.89 39.43
N ILE A 478 -23.41 20.01 38.71
CA ILE A 478 -24.11 20.39 37.48
C ILE A 478 -25.16 21.49 37.71
N ALA A 479 -25.88 21.46 38.83
CA ALA A 479 -26.90 22.44 39.17
C ALA A 479 -26.34 23.86 39.42
N ASN A 480 -25.02 23.97 39.67
CA ASN A 480 -24.34 25.28 39.72
C ASN A 480 -24.23 25.95 38.35
N LYS A 481 -24.25 25.15 37.27
CA LYS A 481 -23.82 25.56 35.92
C LYS A 481 -24.99 25.73 34.96
N VAL A 482 -25.97 24.83 34.99
CA VAL A 482 -27.04 24.75 33.98
C VAL A 482 -28.42 24.82 34.62
N SER A 483 -29.45 25.15 33.84
CA SER A 483 -30.85 25.10 34.26
C SER A 483 -31.47 23.71 34.03
N ALA A 484 -32.60 23.45 34.68
CA ALA A 484 -33.39 22.24 34.44
C ALA A 484 -33.87 22.15 32.97
N ASP A 485 -34.31 23.27 32.40
CA ASP A 485 -34.71 23.36 30.97
C ASP A 485 -33.57 22.95 30.04
N TRP A 486 -32.34 23.39 30.34
CA TRP A 486 -31.17 23.02 29.56
C TRP A 486 -30.89 21.52 29.65
N ILE A 487 -31.03 20.92 30.83
CA ILE A 487 -30.83 19.47 31.01
C ILE A 487 -31.85 18.69 30.19
N VAL A 488 -33.14 19.03 30.26
CA VAL A 488 -34.18 18.33 29.48
C VAL A 488 -33.91 18.49 27.98
N THR A 489 -33.65 19.71 27.51
CA THR A 489 -33.32 19.96 26.09
C THR A 489 -32.09 19.16 25.65
N TRP A 490 -31.03 19.14 26.46
CA TRP A 490 -29.80 18.43 26.15
C TRP A 490 -30.01 16.91 26.11
N LEU A 491 -30.78 16.34 27.05
CA LEU A 491 -31.08 14.91 27.09
C LEU A 491 -31.96 14.45 25.92
N SER A 492 -32.89 15.29 25.47
CA SER A 492 -33.77 14.98 24.34
C SER A 492 -33.03 14.95 23.01
N ALA A 493 -32.08 15.87 22.78
CA ALA A 493 -31.34 15.92 21.52
C ALA A 493 -29.96 16.62 21.64
N PRO A 494 -28.90 15.94 22.13
CA PRO A 494 -27.60 16.57 22.34
C PRO A 494 -26.99 17.18 21.06
N LYS A 495 -27.25 16.54 19.91
CA LYS A 495 -26.71 16.96 18.61
C LYS A 495 -27.35 18.23 18.04
N THR A 496 -28.53 18.62 18.49
CA THR A 496 -29.15 19.88 18.06
C THR A 496 -28.45 21.07 18.70
N TYR A 497 -28.02 20.96 19.97
CA TYR A 497 -27.21 21.97 20.65
C TYR A 497 -25.75 21.97 20.15
N ASN A 498 -25.14 20.79 19.98
CA ASN A 498 -23.78 20.62 19.48
C ASN A 498 -23.72 19.44 18.51
N ASP A 499 -23.62 19.72 17.22
CA ASP A 499 -23.51 18.77 16.11
C ASP A 499 -22.37 17.75 16.29
N HIS A 500 -21.29 18.13 16.98
CA HIS A 500 -20.14 17.28 17.31
C HIS A 500 -20.24 16.62 18.70
N SER A 501 -21.45 16.54 19.29
CA SER A 501 -21.65 15.88 20.58
C SER A 501 -21.36 14.38 20.49
N ILE A 502 -20.55 13.88 21.44
CA ILE A 502 -20.28 12.45 21.62
C ILE A 502 -21.41 11.77 22.41
N MET A 503 -22.16 12.53 23.21
CA MET A 503 -23.27 11.97 23.99
C MET A 503 -24.36 11.49 23.03
N PRO A 504 -24.74 10.20 23.07
CA PRO A 504 -25.75 9.66 22.19
C PRO A 504 -27.13 10.19 22.55
N ASP A 505 -28.05 10.08 21.60
CA ASP A 505 -29.48 10.27 21.86
C ASP A 505 -30.03 8.98 22.49
N PHE A 506 -30.47 9.08 23.74
CA PHE A 506 -31.01 7.97 24.52
C PHE A 506 -32.49 7.71 24.24
N ARG A 507 -33.14 8.50 23.36
CA ARG A 507 -34.56 8.42 23.01
C ARG A 507 -35.49 8.45 24.23
N LEU A 508 -35.11 9.24 25.22
CA LEU A 508 -35.88 9.42 26.45
C LEU A 508 -37.17 10.19 26.13
N SER A 509 -38.26 9.81 26.78
CA SER A 509 -39.46 10.65 26.80
C SER A 509 -39.20 11.93 27.58
N LYS A 510 -40.02 12.97 27.33
CA LYS A 510 -39.94 14.25 28.07
C LYS A 510 -40.09 14.06 29.58
N GLU A 511 -40.95 13.12 30.00
CA GLU A 511 -41.13 12.79 31.41
C GLU A 511 -39.87 12.15 32.03
N GLU A 512 -39.24 11.20 31.34
CA GLU A 512 -37.99 10.57 31.79
C GLU A 512 -36.83 11.58 31.84
N ALA A 513 -36.72 12.45 30.84
CA ALA A 513 -35.77 13.55 30.85
C ALA A 513 -36.04 14.52 32.00
N GLY A 514 -37.32 14.78 32.33
CA GLY A 514 -37.75 15.54 33.49
C GLY A 514 -37.32 14.90 34.81
N HIS A 515 -37.53 13.59 34.98
CA HIS A 515 -37.06 12.85 36.17
C HIS A 515 -35.53 12.95 36.34
N LEU A 516 -34.77 12.75 35.26
CA LEU A 516 -33.31 12.91 35.26
C LEU A 516 -32.89 14.34 35.58
N ALA A 517 -33.56 15.35 35.03
CA ALA A 517 -33.30 16.74 35.34
C ALA A 517 -33.55 17.03 36.83
N SER A 518 -34.68 16.57 37.39
CA SER A 518 -34.98 16.75 38.82
C SER A 518 -33.91 16.12 39.73
N TYR A 519 -33.41 14.95 39.38
CA TYR A 519 -32.31 14.31 40.11
C TYR A 519 -31.00 15.10 39.99
N LEU A 520 -30.57 15.43 38.76
CA LEU A 520 -29.32 16.16 38.52
C LEU A 520 -29.31 17.56 39.16
N MET A 521 -30.47 18.21 39.24
CA MET A 521 -30.60 19.51 39.89
C MET A 521 -30.42 19.48 41.42
N GLN A 522 -30.36 18.30 42.05
CA GLN A 522 -29.97 18.14 43.47
C GLN A 522 -28.45 18.21 43.69
N HIS A 523 -27.65 18.13 42.62
CA HIS A 523 -26.18 18.08 42.69
C HIS A 523 -25.56 19.46 42.43
N GLY A 524 -25.49 20.24 43.52
CA GLY A 524 -24.90 21.57 43.59
C GLY A 524 -25.93 22.68 43.80
N GLU A 525 -25.47 23.86 44.23
CA GLU A 525 -26.33 25.03 44.47
C GLU A 525 -25.93 26.22 43.60
N LYS A 526 -26.89 26.81 42.88
CA LYS A 526 -26.63 27.97 42.02
C LYS A 526 -26.20 29.19 42.84
N LYS A 527 -24.95 29.64 42.63
CA LYS A 527 -24.42 30.86 43.25
C LYS A 527 -24.61 32.05 42.30
N VAL A 528 -25.37 33.05 42.72
CA VAL A 528 -25.63 34.26 41.92
C VAL A 528 -24.78 35.42 42.45
N ILE A 529 -24.18 36.20 41.54
CA ILE A 529 -23.49 37.45 41.88
C ILE A 529 -24.51 38.58 41.73
N PRO A 530 -24.94 39.26 42.82
CA PRO A 530 -25.95 40.29 42.73
C PRO A 530 -25.55 41.42 41.78
N GLY A 531 -26.45 41.77 40.86
CA GLY A 531 -26.27 42.88 39.93
C GLY A 531 -25.34 42.59 38.74
N ILE A 532 -24.84 41.36 38.55
CA ILE A 532 -23.93 41.03 37.46
C ILE A 532 -24.52 41.35 36.08
N ASP A 533 -25.82 41.14 35.88
CA ASP A 533 -26.49 41.39 34.60
C ASP A 533 -26.42 42.88 34.22
N LYS A 534 -26.52 43.77 35.22
CA LYS A 534 -26.34 45.22 35.04
C LYS A 534 -24.88 45.57 34.72
N SER A 535 -23.94 44.86 35.35
CA SER A 535 -22.50 45.07 35.14
C SER A 535 -22.06 44.64 33.74
N ILE A 536 -22.47 43.47 33.26
CA ILE A 536 -22.09 42.98 31.93
C ILE A 536 -22.79 43.75 30.79
N SER A 537 -23.95 44.35 31.07
CA SER A 537 -24.67 45.18 30.09
C SER A 537 -24.18 46.64 30.09
N ASN A 538 -23.18 46.99 30.89
CA ASN A 538 -22.69 48.35 31.00
C ASN A 538 -21.73 48.67 29.83
N PRO A 539 -22.08 49.61 28.93
CA PRO A 539 -21.23 49.96 27.79
C PRO A 539 -19.89 50.61 28.15
N ARG A 540 -19.67 50.95 29.43
CA ARG A 540 -18.36 51.45 29.92
C ARG A 540 -17.40 50.33 30.35
N LEU A 541 -17.88 49.07 30.38
CA LEU A 541 -17.11 47.87 30.71
C LEU A 541 -16.88 46.95 29.49
N ILE A 542 -17.58 47.23 28.39
CA ILE A 542 -17.32 46.75 27.01
C ILE A 542 -16.45 47.81 26.34
#